data_AF-A0A4R7FML7-F1
#
_entry.id   AF-A0A4R7FML7-F1
#
_cell.length_a   1.000
_cell.length_b   1.000
_cell.length_c   1.000
_cell.angle_alpha   90.00
_cell.angle_beta   90.00
_cell.angle_gamma   90.00
#
_symmetry.space_group_name_H-M   'P 1'
#
loop_
_entity.id
_entity.type
_entity.pdbx_description
1 polymer ?
#
loop_
_entity_poly.entity_id
_entity_poly.type
_entity_poly.pdbx_seq_one_letter_code
_entity_poly.pdbx_strand_id
1 'polypeptide(L)'
;MSVQGLFYALPRHGLRALLVEPSTMDDYLQRSAEQGGPLAILDQGSLWQQDMQRLPEIEPGVAVDGSLAQHCWAWPADLVTDSAQSLAAISATQLVQRMHAWQKAQDGRPPDIEALRQWVRRQAALRSFWQAAAQRRDAVLLYVV
;
A
#
# COMPACT_ATOMS: atom_id res chain seq x y z
N MET A 1 16.46 -7.63 -11.47
CA MET A 1 16.13 -7.48 -10.04
C MET A 1 14.62 -7.40 -9.94
N SER A 2 14.00 -8.04 -8.94
CA SER A 2 12.54 -8.00 -8.80
C SER A 2 12.13 -6.66 -8.19
N VAL A 3 11.27 -5.91 -8.89
CA VAL A 3 10.72 -4.63 -8.43
C VAL A 3 9.91 -4.85 -7.15
N GLN A 4 10.28 -4.22 -6.04
CA GLN A 4 9.60 -4.34 -4.74
C GLN A 4 8.78 -3.10 -4.43
N GLY A 5 7.56 -3.26 -3.91
CA GLY A 5 6.73 -2.15 -3.45
C GLY A 5 6.65 -2.09 -1.92
N LEU A 6 7.01 -0.95 -1.36
CA LEU A 6 6.98 -0.67 0.08
C LEU A 6 5.98 0.44 0.37
N PHE A 7 5.05 0.18 1.29
CA PHE A 7 4.14 1.21 1.81
C PHE A 7 4.69 1.82 3.09
N TYR A 8 4.63 3.13 3.20
CA TYR A 8 5.06 3.89 4.36
C TYR A 8 3.91 4.77 4.86
N ALA A 9 3.63 4.71 6.16
CA ALA A 9 2.72 5.63 6.82
C ALA A 9 3.54 6.77 7.41
N LEU A 10 3.20 8.00 7.05
CA LEU A 10 3.98 9.20 7.36
C LEU A 10 3.11 10.20 8.12
N PRO A 11 3.68 11.01 9.02
CA PRO A 11 2.97 12.14 9.57
C PRO A 11 2.48 13.05 8.45
N ARG A 12 1.28 13.62 8.56
CA ARG A 12 0.67 14.50 7.54
C ARG A 12 1.61 15.62 7.06
N HIS A 13 2.40 16.18 7.98
CA HIS A 13 3.36 17.24 7.68
C HIS A 13 4.65 16.73 7.02
N GLY A 14 5.03 15.48 7.28
CA GLY A 14 6.21 14.83 6.69
C GLY A 14 6.06 14.68 5.17
N LEU A 15 4.89 14.24 4.70
CA LEU A 15 4.63 14.11 3.26
C LEU A 15 4.82 15.44 2.52
N ARG A 16 4.34 16.56 3.09
CA ARG A 16 4.46 17.87 2.42
C ARG A 16 5.92 18.27 2.21
N ALA A 17 6.79 18.05 3.18
CA ALA A 17 8.21 18.35 3.04
C ALA A 17 8.85 17.49 1.93
N LEU A 18 8.50 16.21 1.88
CA LEU A 18 9.01 15.29 0.86
C LEU A 18 8.51 15.60 -0.55
N LEU A 19 7.30 16.13 -0.71
CA LEU A 19 6.80 16.55 -2.01
C LEU A 19 7.50 17.82 -2.54
N VAL A 20 8.09 18.64 -1.65
CA VAL A 20 8.88 19.82 -2.05
C VAL A 20 10.27 19.41 -2.53
N GLU A 21 10.89 18.44 -1.87
CA GLU A 21 12.21 17.92 -2.24
C GLU A 21 12.24 16.39 -2.31
N PRO A 22 11.67 15.77 -3.37
CA PRO A 22 11.50 14.33 -3.48
C PRO A 22 12.82 13.53 -3.52
N SER A 23 13.94 14.16 -3.86
CA SER A 23 15.27 13.54 -3.83
C SER A 23 15.72 13.15 -2.41
N THR A 24 15.17 13.78 -1.37
CA THR A 24 15.48 13.47 0.04
C THR A 24 14.69 12.29 0.60
N MET A 25 13.81 11.69 -0.22
CA MET A 25 12.86 10.68 0.23
C MET A 25 13.56 9.40 0.69
N ASP A 26 14.62 8.93 0.03
CA ASP A 26 15.38 7.75 0.47
C ASP A 26 15.96 7.95 1.87
N ASP A 27 16.66 9.08 2.10
CA ASP A 27 17.27 9.42 3.39
C ASP A 27 16.22 9.55 4.49
N TYR A 28 15.00 9.98 4.15
CA TYR A 28 13.91 10.07 5.10
C TYR A 28 13.31 8.68 5.42
N LEU A 29 13.08 7.86 4.41
CA LEU A 29 12.46 6.53 4.55
C LEU A 29 13.36 5.53 5.30
N GLN A 30 14.68 5.74 5.29
CA GLN A 30 15.64 4.94 6.06
C GLN A 30 15.70 5.28 7.57
N ARG A 31 15.09 6.38 7.99
CA ARG A 31 15.09 6.80 9.41
C ARG A 31 14.11 5.96 10.21
N SER A 32 14.44 5.75 11.49
CA SER A 32 13.47 5.24 12.45
C SER A 32 12.39 6.28 12.76
N ALA A 33 11.24 5.83 13.28
CA ALA A 33 10.16 6.72 13.71
C ALA A 33 10.64 7.71 14.80
N GLU A 34 11.53 7.29 15.70
CA GLU A 34 12.12 8.14 16.76
C GLU A 34 12.97 9.28 16.19
N GLN A 35 13.55 9.06 15.01
CA GLN A 35 14.34 10.05 14.26
C GLN A 35 13.47 10.87 13.29
N GLY A 36 12.14 10.79 13.42
CA GLY A 36 11.18 11.51 12.57
C GLY A 36 10.91 10.86 11.22
N GLY A 37 11.31 9.59 11.03
CA GLY A 37 11.01 8.79 9.85
C GLY A 37 9.56 8.28 9.78
N PRO A 38 9.28 7.29 8.91
CA PRO A 38 7.97 6.67 8.79
C PRO A 38 7.46 6.08 10.11
N LEU A 39 6.16 6.21 10.35
CA LEU A 39 5.48 5.69 11.54
C LEU A 39 5.15 4.20 11.42
N ALA A 40 4.97 3.71 10.20
CA ALA A 40 4.78 2.29 9.90
C ALA A 40 5.26 1.97 8.49
N ILE A 41 5.63 0.71 8.29
CA ILE A 41 6.09 0.18 7.00
C ILE A 41 5.34 -1.12 6.73
N LEU A 42 4.91 -1.32 5.48
CA LEU A 42 4.36 -2.58 5.00
C LEU A 42 5.05 -2.97 3.70
N ASP A 43 5.79 -4.06 3.74
CA ASP A 43 6.43 -4.66 2.58
C ASP A 43 5.44 -5.53 1.81
N GLN A 44 5.19 -5.16 0.56
CA GLN A 44 4.37 -5.93 -0.38
C GLN A 44 5.22 -6.69 -1.41
N GLY A 45 6.54 -6.59 -1.33
CA GLY A 45 7.47 -7.23 -2.21
C GLY A 45 7.10 -7.11 -3.70
N SER A 46 7.27 -8.18 -4.47
CA SER A 46 7.08 -8.17 -5.94
C SER A 46 5.64 -8.21 -6.44
N LEU A 47 4.67 -8.50 -5.57
CA LEU A 47 3.25 -8.59 -5.96
C LEU A 47 2.49 -7.29 -5.67
N TRP A 48 3.18 -6.20 -5.32
CA TRP A 48 2.58 -4.90 -4.98
C TRP A 48 1.60 -4.41 -6.04
N GLN A 49 1.95 -4.56 -7.32
CA GLN A 49 1.11 -4.08 -8.44
C GLN A 49 -0.18 -4.88 -8.52
N GLN A 50 -0.09 -6.19 -8.32
CA GLN A 50 -1.27 -7.05 -8.32
C GLN A 50 -2.18 -6.73 -7.13
N ASP A 51 -1.61 -6.43 -5.97
CA ASP A 51 -2.40 -6.08 -4.79
C ASP A 51 -3.11 -4.73 -4.95
N MET A 52 -2.45 -3.73 -5.54
CA MET A 52 -3.07 -2.45 -5.89
C MET A 52 -4.21 -2.62 -6.89
N GLN A 53 -4.01 -3.41 -7.95
CA GLN A 53 -5.08 -3.68 -8.94
C GLN A 53 -6.30 -4.40 -8.34
N ARG A 54 -6.11 -5.14 -7.24
CA ARG A 54 -7.15 -5.95 -6.60
C ARG A 54 -7.94 -5.21 -5.52
N LEU A 55 -7.51 -4.00 -5.18
CA LEU A 55 -8.17 -3.11 -4.22
C LEU A 55 -8.55 -1.80 -4.91
N PRO A 56 -9.58 -1.82 -5.78
CA PRO A 56 -10.09 -0.60 -6.40
C PRO A 56 -10.65 0.41 -5.39
N GLU A 57 -10.86 0.01 -4.14
CA GLU A 57 -11.25 0.90 -3.04
C GLU A 57 -10.17 1.89 -2.62
N ILE A 58 -8.91 1.60 -2.95
CA ILE A 58 -7.83 2.56 -2.75
C ILE A 58 -7.91 3.54 -3.91
N GLU A 59 -8.30 4.78 -3.59
CA GLU A 59 -8.35 5.87 -4.56
C GLU A 59 -6.99 6.04 -5.25
N PRO A 60 -6.92 6.55 -6.49
CA PRO A 60 -5.64 6.80 -7.15
C PRO A 60 -4.77 7.77 -6.33
N GLY A 61 -3.54 7.35 -6.03
CA GLY A 61 -2.55 8.22 -5.39
C GLY A 61 -1.98 9.25 -6.36
N VAL A 62 -1.39 10.31 -5.82
CA VAL A 62 -0.66 11.31 -6.60
C VAL A 62 0.73 10.77 -6.90
N ALA A 63 1.09 10.68 -8.19
CA ALA A 63 2.45 10.30 -8.58
C ALA A 63 3.45 11.36 -8.09
N VAL A 64 4.59 10.90 -7.55
CA VAL A 64 5.66 11.76 -7.05
C VAL A 64 6.87 11.62 -7.96
N ASP A 65 7.07 12.63 -8.80
CA ASP A 65 8.22 12.69 -9.69
C ASP A 65 9.47 13.22 -8.97
N GLY A 66 10.66 12.82 -9.42
CA GLY A 66 11.94 13.29 -8.88
C GLY A 66 12.46 12.53 -7.65
N SER A 67 11.76 11.49 -7.21
CA SER A 67 12.32 10.52 -6.26
C SER A 67 13.30 9.56 -6.95
N LEU A 68 14.12 8.86 -6.17
CA LEU A 68 15.05 7.85 -6.69
C LEU A 68 14.38 6.48 -6.95
N ALA A 69 13.11 6.32 -6.54
CA ALA A 69 12.33 5.13 -6.84
C ALA A 69 12.00 5.01 -8.34
N GLN A 70 11.82 3.76 -8.79
CA GLN A 70 11.27 3.48 -10.11
C GLN A 70 9.86 4.04 -10.26
N HIS A 71 9.05 3.93 -9.20
CA HIS A 71 7.76 4.56 -9.10
C HIS A 71 7.45 5.01 -7.67
N CYS A 72 6.77 6.14 -7.53
CA CYS A 72 6.38 6.66 -6.24
C CYS A 72 4.97 7.27 -6.30
N TRP A 73 4.12 6.92 -5.33
CA TRP A 73 2.77 7.47 -5.19
C TRP A 73 2.50 7.88 -3.76
N ALA A 74 1.80 8.99 -3.60
CA ALA A 74 1.42 9.54 -2.30
C ALA A 74 -0.10 9.67 -2.17
N TRP A 75 -0.59 9.33 -0.98
CA TRP A 75 -1.97 9.54 -0.54
C TRP A 75 -1.95 10.51 0.64
N PRO A 76 -2.50 11.72 0.47
CA PRO A 76 -2.78 12.62 1.58
C PRO A 76 -3.70 11.95 2.61
N ALA A 77 -3.60 12.37 3.87
CA ALA A 77 -4.35 11.79 4.98
C ALA A 77 -5.88 11.71 4.76
N ASP A 78 -6.44 12.68 4.03
CA ASP A 78 -7.87 12.69 3.71
C ASP A 78 -8.22 11.53 2.75
N LEU A 79 -7.45 11.33 1.69
CA LEU A 79 -7.60 10.17 0.79
C LEU A 79 -7.31 8.83 1.46
N VAL A 80 -6.38 8.80 2.42
CA VAL A 80 -6.12 7.61 3.25
C VAL A 80 -7.34 7.25 4.08
N THR A 81 -8.00 8.25 4.65
CA THR A 81 -9.22 8.05 5.44
C THR A 81 -10.36 7.51 4.59
N ASP A 82 -10.59 8.09 3.42
CA ASP A 82 -11.63 7.66 2.49
C ASP A 82 -11.37 6.24 1.97
N SER A 83 -10.13 5.97 1.54
CA SER A 83 -9.71 4.63 1.08
C SER A 83 -9.86 3.59 2.18
N ALA A 84 -9.47 3.92 3.43
CA ALA A 84 -9.64 3.02 4.56
C ALA A 84 -11.12 2.71 4.84
N GLN A 85 -12.00 3.70 4.80
CA GLN A 85 -13.44 3.50 4.96
C GLN A 85 -14.02 2.58 3.88
N SER A 86 -13.66 2.83 2.62
CA SER A 86 -14.04 1.98 1.49
C SER A 86 -13.53 0.54 1.67
N LEU A 87 -12.28 0.36 2.10
CA LEU A 87 -11.70 -0.95 2.41
C LEU A 87 -12.39 -1.66 3.59
N ALA A 88 -12.91 -0.92 4.57
CA ALA A 88 -13.67 -1.49 5.69
C ALA A 88 -15.07 -1.94 5.28
N ALA A 89 -15.68 -1.26 4.31
CA ALA A 89 -17.01 -1.61 3.80
C ALA A 89 -17.04 -2.91 2.99
N ILE A 90 -15.89 -3.45 2.58
CA ILE A 90 -15.82 -4.71 1.84
C ILE A 90 -16.27 -5.88 2.72
N SER A 91 -17.37 -6.50 2.30
CA SER A 91 -17.93 -7.70 2.93
C SER A 91 -17.06 -8.94 2.70
N ALA A 92 -17.17 -9.92 3.60
CA ALA A 92 -16.50 -11.21 3.42
C ALA A 92 -16.90 -11.90 2.10
N THR A 93 -18.16 -11.78 1.70
CA THR A 93 -18.67 -12.35 0.43
C THR A 93 -17.97 -11.74 -0.78
N GLN A 94 -17.77 -10.42 -0.80
CA GLN A 94 -17.06 -9.74 -1.89
C GLN A 94 -15.59 -10.19 -1.98
N LEU A 95 -14.91 -10.39 -0.84
CA LEU A 95 -13.54 -10.93 -0.83
C LEU A 95 -13.48 -12.33 -1.42
N VAL A 96 -14.41 -13.21 -1.03
CA VAL A 96 -14.48 -14.59 -1.55
C VAL A 96 -14.74 -14.60 -3.06
N GLN A 97 -15.62 -13.72 -3.55
CA GLN A 97 -15.87 -13.57 -4.99
C GLN A 97 -14.61 -13.12 -5.75
N ARG A 98 -13.86 -12.14 -5.21
CA ARG A 98 -12.60 -11.68 -5.81
C ARG A 98 -11.55 -12.78 -5.83
N MET A 99 -11.43 -13.54 -4.75
CA MET A 99 -10.54 -14.70 -4.67
C MET A 99 -10.89 -15.74 -5.73
N HIS A 100 -12.17 -16.07 -5.92
CA HIS A 100 -12.59 -17.01 -6.97
C HIS A 100 -12.33 -16.47 -8.39
N ALA A 101 -12.57 -15.18 -8.63
CA ALA A 101 -12.25 -14.56 -9.91
C ALA A 101 -10.74 -14.61 -10.21
N TRP A 102 -9.91 -14.38 -9.19
CA TRP A 102 -8.46 -14.49 -9.27
C TRP A 102 -8.00 -15.92 -9.59
N GLN A 103 -8.56 -16.93 -8.92
CA GLN A 103 -8.26 -18.34 -9.20
C GLN A 103 -8.53 -18.68 -10.68
N LYS A 104 -9.65 -18.20 -11.23
CA LYS A 104 -10.02 -18.44 -12.63
C LYS A 104 -9.04 -17.78 -13.62
N ALA A 105 -8.47 -16.63 -13.26
CA ALA A 105 -7.52 -15.90 -14.09
C ALA A 105 -6.11 -16.54 -14.12
N GLN A 106 -5.77 -17.45 -13.20
CA GLN A 106 -4.46 -18.14 -13.16
C GLN A 106 -4.41 -19.46 -13.94
N ASP A 107 -4.97 -19.48 -15.15
CA ASP A 107 -4.88 -20.60 -16.10
C ASP A 107 -5.42 -21.95 -15.57
N GLY A 108 -6.48 -21.93 -14.75
CA GLY A 108 -7.23 -23.14 -14.41
C GLY A 108 -6.48 -24.18 -13.58
N ARG A 109 -5.34 -23.82 -12.98
CA ARG A 109 -4.63 -24.70 -12.04
C ARG A 109 -5.46 -24.89 -10.76
N PRO A 110 -5.44 -26.09 -10.16
CA PRO A 110 -6.09 -26.32 -8.88
C PRO A 110 -5.55 -25.33 -7.84
N PRO A 111 -6.39 -24.88 -6.90
CA PRO A 111 -6.02 -23.83 -5.96
C PRO A 111 -4.83 -24.28 -5.10
N ASP A 112 -3.70 -23.61 -5.31
CA ASP A 112 -2.59 -23.68 -4.37
C ASP A 112 -3.03 -23.04 -3.06
N ILE A 113 -3.23 -23.88 -2.03
CA ILE A 113 -3.68 -23.47 -0.71
C ILE A 113 -2.70 -22.45 -0.10
N GLU A 114 -1.40 -22.55 -0.39
CA GLU A 114 -0.42 -21.61 0.13
C GLU A 114 -0.53 -20.25 -0.56
N ALA A 115 -0.71 -20.24 -1.89
CA ALA A 115 -0.96 -19.00 -2.63
C ALA A 115 -2.24 -18.29 -2.14
N LEU A 116 -3.30 -19.04 -1.82
CA LEU A 116 -4.52 -18.49 -1.23
C LEU A 116 -4.29 -17.92 0.17
N ARG A 117 -3.58 -18.65 1.03
CA ARG A 117 -3.24 -18.16 2.38
C ARG A 117 -2.41 -16.90 2.31
N GLN A 118 -1.43 -16.86 1.41
CA GLN A 118 -0.61 -15.68 1.20
C GLN A 118 -1.45 -14.50 0.71
N TRP A 119 -2.35 -14.72 -0.24
CA TRP A 119 -3.27 -13.69 -0.72
C TRP A 119 -4.13 -13.11 0.42
N VAL A 120 -4.79 -13.96 1.20
CA VAL A 120 -5.63 -13.53 2.34
C VAL A 120 -4.80 -12.73 3.35
N ARG A 121 -3.60 -13.21 3.70
CA ARG A 121 -2.70 -12.53 4.63
C ARG A 121 -2.31 -11.14 4.13
N ARG A 122 -1.94 -11.01 2.85
CA ARG A 122 -1.54 -9.73 2.26
C ARG A 122 -2.69 -8.73 2.21
N GLN A 123 -3.89 -9.18 1.83
CA GLN A 123 -5.08 -8.34 1.84
C GLN A 123 -5.43 -7.87 3.26
N ALA A 124 -5.35 -8.76 4.26
CA ALA A 124 -5.56 -8.41 5.66
C ALA A 124 -4.50 -7.42 6.18
N ALA A 125 -3.22 -7.62 5.84
CA ALA A 125 -2.13 -6.74 6.22
C ALA A 125 -2.31 -5.34 5.63
N LEU A 126 -2.64 -5.26 4.33
CA LEU A 126 -2.88 -4.00 3.64
C LEU A 126 -4.08 -3.26 4.26
N ARG A 127 -5.23 -3.92 4.42
CA ARG A 127 -6.40 -3.30 5.08
C ARG A 127 -6.08 -2.79 6.48
N SER A 128 -5.36 -3.58 7.27
CA SER A 128 -4.97 -3.20 8.64
C SER A 128 -4.02 -2.00 8.63
N PHE A 129 -3.08 -1.95 7.69
CA PHE A 129 -2.16 -0.84 7.52
C PHE A 129 -2.90 0.47 7.17
N TRP A 130 -3.79 0.44 6.18
CA TRP A 130 -4.59 1.61 5.79
C TRP A 130 -5.51 2.08 6.91
N GLN A 131 -6.13 1.16 7.64
CA GLN A 131 -6.95 1.48 8.82
C GLN A 131 -6.13 2.16 9.91
N ALA A 132 -4.95 1.62 10.24
CA ALA A 132 -4.09 2.20 11.26
C ALA A 132 -3.57 3.58 10.83
N ALA A 133 -3.21 3.76 9.56
CA ALA A 133 -2.82 5.05 9.00
C ALA A 133 -3.97 6.07 9.07
N ALA A 134 -5.18 5.68 8.70
CA ALA A 134 -6.37 6.54 8.79
C ALA A 134 -6.68 6.96 10.24
N GLN A 135 -6.58 6.05 11.21
CA GLN A 135 -6.79 6.34 12.63
C GLN A 135 -5.81 7.40 13.16
N ARG A 136 -4.56 7.37 12.70
CA ARG A 136 -3.54 8.37 13.05
C ARG A 136 -3.59 9.63 12.20
N ARG A 137 -4.43 9.66 11.16
CA ARG A 137 -4.48 10.70 10.11
C ARG A 137 -3.13 10.87 9.41
N ASP A 138 -2.49 9.75 9.14
CA ASP A 138 -1.23 9.66 8.41
C ASP A 138 -1.47 9.83 6.92
N ALA A 139 -0.46 10.35 6.23
CA ALA A 139 -0.32 10.15 4.80
C ALA A 139 0.27 8.76 4.51
N VAL A 140 0.00 8.21 3.33
CA VAL A 140 0.60 6.95 2.88
C VAL A 140 1.45 7.20 1.63
N LEU A 141 2.61 6.55 1.54
CA LEU A 141 3.49 6.57 0.38
C LEU A 141 3.72 5.13 -0.10
N LEU A 142 3.60 4.88 -1.40
CA LEU A 142 4.10 3.67 -2.04
C LEU A 142 5.40 4.00 -2.75
N TYR A 143 6.50 3.38 -2.31
CA TYR A 143 7.83 3.55 -2.85
C TYR A 143 8.28 2.25 -3.52
N VAL A 144 8.62 2.31 -4.81
CA VAL A 144 8.91 1.13 -5.62
C VAL A 144 10.36 1.12 -6.07
N VAL A 145 11.11 0.08 -5.68
CA VAL A 145 12.57 -0.06 -5.91
C VAL A 145 12.94 -1.29 -6.70
#